data_AF-A0A949IRL5-F1
#
_entry.id   AF-A0A949IRL5-F1
#
_cell.length_a   1.000
_cell.length_b   1.000
_cell.length_c   1.000
_cell.angle_alpha   90.00
_cell.angle_beta   90.00
_cell.angle_gamma   90.00
#
_symmetry.space_group_name_H-M   'P 1'
#
loop_
_entity.id
_entity.type
_entity.pdbx_description
1 polymer ?
#
loop_
_entity_poly.entity_id
_entity_poly.type
_entity_poly.pdbx_seq_one_letter_code
_entity_poly.pdbx_strand_id
1 'polypeptide(L)'
;MAFDIFHRRKMTIDGTQAQALEQARLRLVWVVTIMMMGYLAITLRMGDLCLLHHKDAMPPANGGAAGESPLRASIVDRNGNVLAVSLPMASVYADARMVGNPEKLAHDLVSLLPQQNYADLLKRLSSGKAFVWIQRYVTPKQEYAINALGDPAIRFQQEQKRIYPDANLAAQVIGYTDVDGNGIAGIEKFFNKRLIAGGAPLRLTLDMRVQYIMRHDLSAAIKKFHALDGIGLVMDADTGEVVAMVSLPDFDPNHVGDATGDEKFNRATLGVYEMGSTFKTFSIAAGLNSG
;
A
#
# COMPACT_ATOMS: atom_id res chain seq x y z
N MET A 1 69.77 -75.95 -5.94
CA MET A 1 69.16 -75.15 -4.85
C MET A 1 68.44 -73.98 -5.52
N ALA A 2 67.14 -74.11 -5.77
CA ALA A 2 66.04 -73.54 -4.96
C ALA A 2 66.01 -72.01 -5.08
N PHE A 3 65.04 -71.29 -5.65
CA PHE A 3 63.56 -71.34 -5.71
C PHE A 3 63.13 -70.67 -7.05
N ASP A 4 62.39 -71.28 -7.97
CA ASP A 4 60.94 -71.49 -8.06
C ASP A 4 60.01 -70.27 -7.84
N ILE A 5 59.00 -70.19 -8.72
CA ILE A 5 57.72 -69.46 -8.64
C ILE A 5 57.69 -68.00 -9.10
N PHE A 6 57.68 -67.79 -10.43
CA PHE A 6 56.91 -66.69 -11.06
C PHE A 6 55.98 -67.27 -12.14
N HIS A 7 54.86 -67.83 -11.71
CA HIS A 7 53.74 -68.10 -12.62
C HIS A 7 53.14 -66.77 -13.07
N ARG A 8 53.42 -66.37 -14.32
CA ARG A 8 52.67 -65.35 -15.05
C ARG A 8 51.22 -65.82 -15.22
N ARG A 9 50.34 -65.52 -14.25
CA ARG A 9 48.90 -65.46 -14.52
C ARG A 9 48.64 -64.20 -15.34
N LYS A 10 48.52 -64.35 -16.67
CA LYS A 10 47.78 -63.39 -17.48
C LYS A 10 46.35 -63.38 -16.93
N MET A 11 46.00 -62.38 -16.12
CA MET A 11 44.60 -62.07 -15.88
C MET A 11 44.07 -61.45 -17.18
N THR A 12 43.55 -62.29 -18.06
CA THR A 12 42.55 -61.89 -19.05
C THR A 12 41.37 -61.35 -18.26
N ILE A 13 41.23 -60.03 -18.22
CA ILE A 13 40.03 -59.38 -17.72
C ILE A 13 38.93 -59.76 -18.69
N ASP A 14 37.97 -60.53 -18.19
CA ASP A 14 36.76 -60.95 -18.89
C ASP A 14 36.11 -59.72 -19.55
N GLY A 15 35.66 -59.82 -20.80
CA GLY A 15 35.15 -58.68 -21.58
C GLY A 15 34.01 -57.91 -20.87
N THR A 16 33.32 -58.56 -19.94
CA THR A 16 32.27 -57.99 -19.09
C THR A 16 32.81 -57.10 -17.96
N GLN A 17 33.96 -57.41 -17.36
CA GLN A 17 34.56 -56.59 -16.29
C GLN A 17 35.25 -55.33 -16.83
N ALA A 18 35.87 -55.42 -18.00
CA ALA A 18 36.43 -54.25 -18.69
C ALA A 18 35.33 -53.28 -19.13
N GLN A 19 34.21 -53.79 -19.66
CA GLN A 19 33.03 -52.99 -20.01
C GLN A 19 32.37 -52.35 -18.78
N ALA A 20 32.30 -53.04 -17.64
CA ALA A 20 31.76 -52.48 -16.40
C ALA A 20 32.61 -51.30 -15.87
N LEU A 21 33.95 -51.41 -15.94
CA LEU A 21 34.88 -50.34 -15.59
C LEU A 21 34.77 -49.13 -16.52
N GLU A 22 34.60 -49.36 -17.82
CA GLU A 22 34.42 -48.31 -18.82
C GLU A 22 33.07 -47.57 -18.65
N GLN A 23 32.00 -48.31 -18.38
CA GLN A 23 30.69 -47.73 -18.05
C GLN A 23 30.72 -46.93 -16.74
N ALA A 24 31.44 -47.39 -15.72
CA ALA A 24 31.62 -46.66 -14.48
C ALA A 24 32.40 -45.35 -14.70
N ARG A 25 33.46 -45.38 -15.52
CA ARG A 25 34.23 -44.17 -15.90
C ARG A 25 33.38 -43.18 -16.67
N LEU A 26 32.61 -43.62 -17.67
CA LEU A 26 31.73 -42.74 -18.44
C LEU A 26 30.67 -42.08 -17.54
N ARG A 27 30.04 -42.83 -16.62
CA ARG A 27 29.08 -42.25 -15.66
C ARG A 27 29.73 -41.21 -14.75
N LEU A 28 30.95 -41.47 -14.28
CA LEU A 28 31.69 -40.54 -13.44
C LEU A 28 32.03 -39.25 -14.19
N VAL A 29 32.45 -39.36 -15.46
CA VAL A 29 32.70 -38.20 -16.32
C VAL A 29 31.43 -37.38 -16.50
N TRP A 30 30.28 -38.01 -16.78
CA TRP A 30 29.00 -37.29 -16.90
C TRP A 30 28.61 -36.53 -15.63
N VAL A 31 28.75 -37.16 -14.46
CA VAL A 31 28.45 -36.51 -13.17
C VAL A 31 29.36 -35.31 -12.94
N VAL A 32 30.66 -35.44 -13.20
CA VAL A 32 31.63 -34.35 -13.04
C VAL A 32 31.34 -33.22 -14.01
N THR A 33 31.03 -33.52 -15.28
CA THR A 33 30.69 -32.50 -16.28
C THR A 33 29.43 -31.73 -15.90
N ILE A 34 28.38 -32.41 -15.44
CA ILE A 34 27.14 -31.76 -14.98
C ILE A 34 27.43 -30.86 -13.77
N MET A 35 28.21 -31.34 -12.80
CA MET A 35 28.57 -30.55 -11.63
C MET A 35 29.41 -29.31 -12.00
N MET A 36 30.35 -29.48 -12.94
CA MET A 36 31.20 -28.38 -13.43
C MET A 36 30.38 -27.32 -14.19
N MET A 37 29.41 -27.73 -15.01
CA MET A 37 28.46 -26.80 -15.65
C MET A 37 27.60 -26.06 -14.60
N GLY A 38 27.16 -26.75 -13.55
CA GLY A 38 26.44 -26.13 -12.43
C GLY A 38 27.27 -25.06 -11.73
N TYR A 39 28.52 -25.36 -11.38
CA TYR A 39 29.44 -24.39 -10.79
C TYR A 39 29.71 -23.20 -11.71
N LEU A 40 29.89 -23.44 -13.02
CA LEU A 40 30.08 -22.37 -13.99
C LEU A 40 28.86 -21.44 -14.08
N ALA A 41 27.65 -22.00 -14.06
CA ALA A 41 26.43 -21.19 -14.06
C ALA A 41 26.32 -20.33 -12.80
N ILE A 42 26.68 -20.86 -11.64
CA ILE A 42 26.68 -20.11 -10.37
C ILE A 42 27.74 -19.00 -10.40
N THR A 43 28.96 -19.27 -10.85
CA THR A 43 30.03 -18.25 -10.89
C THR A 43 29.72 -17.15 -11.90
N LEU A 44 29.15 -17.48 -13.05
CA LEU A 44 28.68 -16.48 -14.03
C LEU A 44 27.55 -15.63 -13.44
N ARG A 45 26.57 -16.25 -12.78
CA ARG A 45 25.48 -15.52 -12.10
C ARG A 45 26.01 -14.61 -10.99
N MET A 46 27.00 -15.07 -10.24
CA MET A 46 27.60 -14.32 -9.15
C MET A 46 28.46 -13.16 -9.67
N GLY A 47 29.19 -13.37 -10.76
CA GLY A 47 29.92 -12.30 -11.47
C GLY A 47 28.99 -11.24 -12.06
N ASP A 48 27.88 -11.64 -12.66
CA ASP A 48 26.82 -10.73 -13.16
C ASP A 48 26.25 -9.86 -12.03
N LEU A 49 25.94 -10.47 -10.87
CA LEU A 49 25.46 -9.75 -9.69
C LEU A 49 26.51 -8.79 -9.10
N CYS A 50 27.78 -9.20 -9.07
CA CYS A 50 28.85 -8.38 -8.48
C CYS A 50 29.39 -7.28 -9.40
N LEU A 51 29.45 -7.48 -10.71
CA LEU A 51 30.07 -6.54 -11.65
C LEU A 51 29.06 -5.64 -12.36
N LEU A 52 27.92 -6.20 -12.78
CA LEU A 52 26.92 -5.48 -13.57
C LEU A 52 25.85 -4.84 -12.69
N HIS A 53 25.46 -5.50 -11.60
CA HIS A 53 24.46 -4.98 -10.64
C HIS A 53 25.07 -4.32 -9.40
N HIS A 54 26.36 -3.96 -9.41
CA HIS A 54 27.03 -3.34 -8.26
C HIS A 54 26.38 -2.01 -7.82
N LYS A 55 25.71 -1.30 -8.74
CA LYS A 55 24.95 -0.08 -8.43
C LYS A 55 23.65 -0.32 -7.67
N ASP A 56 23.10 -1.52 -7.71
CA ASP A 56 21.84 -1.89 -7.04
C ASP A 56 22.08 -2.53 -5.66
N ALA A 57 23.34 -2.90 -5.36
CA ALA A 57 23.75 -3.64 -4.17
C ALA A 57 24.53 -2.81 -3.14
N MET A 58 24.31 -1.50 -3.08
CA MET A 58 24.73 -0.69 -1.95
C MET A 58 23.53 -0.52 -1.00
N PRO A 59 23.34 -1.39 0.01
CA PRO A 59 22.37 -1.11 1.04
C PRO A 59 22.81 0.21 1.72
N PRO A 60 21.93 1.21 1.84
CA PRO A 60 22.27 2.40 2.61
C PRO A 60 22.68 1.94 4.01
N ALA A 61 23.81 2.45 4.49
CA ALA A 61 24.40 2.11 5.78
C ALA A 61 23.55 2.57 6.99
N ASN A 62 22.26 2.85 6.80
CA ASN A 62 21.29 3.12 7.84
C ASN A 62 19.95 2.51 7.39
N GLY A 63 19.38 1.64 8.23
CA GLY A 63 18.17 0.88 7.93
C GLY A 63 17.05 1.70 7.30
N GLY A 64 16.49 1.17 6.22
CA GLY A 64 15.32 1.74 5.56
C GLY A 64 15.50 2.11 4.09
N ALA A 65 16.13 1.27 3.27
CA ALA A 65 15.74 1.23 1.86
C ALA A 65 14.44 0.41 1.76
N ALA A 66 13.33 1.00 2.20
CA ALA A 66 12.07 0.65 1.57
C ALA A 66 12.26 1.10 0.12
N GLY A 67 12.44 0.17 -0.82
CA GLY A 67 12.41 0.51 -2.24
C GLY A 67 11.21 1.40 -2.48
N GLU A 68 11.37 2.51 -3.21
CA GLU A 68 10.33 3.51 -3.43
C GLU A 68 9.03 2.81 -3.80
N SER A 69 8.15 2.65 -2.81
CA SER A 69 6.89 1.97 -3.02
C SER A 69 6.12 2.85 -4.00
N PRO A 70 5.60 2.29 -5.10
CA PRO A 70 4.90 3.09 -6.07
C PRO A 70 3.79 3.87 -5.35
N LEU A 71 3.62 5.13 -5.76
CA LEU A 71 2.53 5.94 -5.22
C LEU A 71 1.22 5.21 -5.46
N ARG A 72 0.39 5.15 -4.40
CA ARG A 72 -0.91 4.51 -4.48
C ARG A 72 -1.72 5.20 -5.58
N ALA A 73 -2.29 4.40 -6.48
CA ALA A 73 -2.97 4.90 -7.67
C ALA A 73 -4.09 5.88 -7.30
N SER A 74 -4.27 6.91 -8.13
CA SER A 74 -5.34 7.90 -7.93
C SER A 74 -6.69 7.29 -8.27
N ILE A 75 -7.75 7.77 -7.62
CA ILE A 75 -9.13 7.45 -7.96
C ILE A 75 -9.72 8.67 -8.65
N VAL A 76 -10.35 8.47 -9.81
CA VAL A 76 -10.96 9.53 -10.60
C VAL A 76 -12.42 9.19 -10.92
N ASP A 77 -13.23 10.23 -11.10
CA ASP A 77 -14.60 10.10 -11.57
C ASP A 77 -14.63 9.72 -13.06
N ARG A 78 -15.84 9.56 -13.60
CA ARG A 78 -16.02 9.18 -15.00
C ARG A 78 -15.52 10.24 -16.00
N ASN A 79 -15.35 11.49 -15.58
CA ASN A 79 -14.87 12.60 -16.40
C ASN A 79 -13.37 12.89 -16.20
N GLY A 80 -12.69 12.14 -15.31
CA GLY A 80 -11.28 12.30 -15.00
C GLY A 80 -10.98 13.26 -13.84
N ASN A 81 -11.99 13.74 -13.13
CA ASN A 81 -11.81 14.57 -11.94
C ASN A 81 -11.27 13.72 -10.78
N VAL A 82 -10.38 14.28 -9.97
CA VAL A 82 -9.69 13.54 -8.90
C VAL A 82 -10.56 13.43 -7.66
N LEU A 83 -10.86 12.19 -7.28
CA LEU A 83 -11.60 11.84 -6.07
C LEU A 83 -10.67 11.49 -4.90
N ALA A 84 -9.54 10.85 -5.19
CA ALA A 84 -8.50 10.55 -4.21
C ALA A 84 -7.12 10.50 -4.86
N VAL A 85 -6.13 11.11 -4.22
CA VAL A 85 -4.74 11.18 -4.72
C VAL A 85 -3.76 10.96 -3.57
N SER A 86 -2.62 10.35 -3.88
CA SER A 86 -1.53 10.18 -2.92
C SER A 86 -0.43 11.19 -3.20
N LEU A 87 -0.10 11.99 -2.19
CA LEU A 87 0.98 12.97 -2.28
C LEU A 87 2.22 12.42 -1.56
N PRO A 88 3.41 12.44 -2.20
CA PRO A 88 4.66 12.15 -1.50
C PRO A 88 4.88 13.23 -0.44
N MET A 89 5.07 12.80 0.81
CA MET A 89 5.32 13.69 1.95
C MET A 89 6.42 13.11 2.82
N ALA A 90 7.23 13.97 3.42
CA ALA A 90 8.16 13.55 4.44
C ALA A 90 7.47 13.47 5.81
N SER A 91 7.89 12.53 6.64
CA SER A 91 7.55 12.45 8.05
C SER A 91 8.83 12.60 8.87
N VAL A 92 8.81 13.48 9.86
CA VAL A 92 9.99 13.83 10.66
C VAL A 92 10.05 13.00 11.94
N TYR A 93 11.22 12.43 12.20
CA TYR A 93 11.54 11.72 13.43
C TYR A 93 12.94 12.14 13.93
N ALA A 94 13.22 11.86 15.20
CA ALA A 94 14.53 12.10 15.79
C ALA A 94 15.12 10.85 16.42
N ASP A 95 16.45 10.72 16.35
CA ASP A 95 17.22 9.81 17.19
C ASP A 95 17.62 10.54 18.48
N ALA A 96 16.89 10.28 19.56
CA ALA A 96 17.11 10.94 20.85
C ALA A 96 18.50 10.66 21.45
N ARG A 97 19.24 9.66 20.97
CA ARG A 97 20.61 9.38 21.44
C ARG A 97 21.64 10.36 20.88
N MET A 98 21.32 11.01 19.76
CA MET A 98 22.18 11.99 19.09
C MET A 98 21.82 13.43 19.46
N VAL A 99 20.71 13.63 20.18
CA VAL A 99 20.25 14.96 20.59
C VAL A 99 21.16 15.49 21.70
N GLY A 100 21.94 16.53 21.39
CA GLY A 100 22.81 17.18 22.36
C GLY A 100 22.05 18.02 23.40
N ASN A 101 21.13 18.88 22.95
CA ASN A 101 20.31 19.72 23.81
C ASN A 101 18.80 19.54 23.49
N PRO A 102 18.10 18.67 24.25
CA PRO A 102 16.68 18.39 24.02
C PRO A 102 15.77 19.61 24.21
N GLU A 103 16.10 20.52 25.12
CA GLU A 103 15.29 21.71 25.44
C GLU A 103 15.28 22.69 24.28
N LYS A 104 16.47 23.00 23.74
CA LYS A 104 16.62 23.87 22.57
C LYS A 104 15.92 23.27 21.36
N LEU A 105 16.17 21.99 21.08
CA LEU A 105 15.58 21.31 19.93
C LEU A 105 14.05 21.26 20.01
N ALA A 106 13.50 20.98 21.20
CA ALA A 106 12.06 21.00 21.42
C ALA A 106 11.47 22.40 21.20
N HIS A 107 12.16 23.46 21.65
CA HIS A 107 11.71 24.84 21.46
C HIS A 107 11.69 25.24 19.98
N ASP A 108 12.79 24.97 19.26
CA ASP A 108 12.93 25.26 17.83
C ASP A 108 11.87 24.49 17.02
N LEU A 109 11.65 23.21 17.32
CA LEU A 109 10.64 22.39 16.65
C LEU A 109 9.20 22.88 16.89
N VAL A 110 8.85 23.26 18.12
CA VAL A 110 7.51 23.80 18.42
C VAL A 110 7.27 25.14 17.73
N SER A 111 8.32 25.96 17.56
CA SER A 111 8.20 27.21 16.80
C SER A 111 7.86 26.98 15.32
N LEU A 112 8.35 25.87 14.73
CA LEU A 112 8.08 25.48 13.34
C LEU A 112 6.80 24.64 13.19
N LEU A 113 6.40 23.91 14.24
CA LEU A 113 5.28 22.99 14.28
C LEU A 113 4.33 23.37 15.43
N PRO A 114 3.47 24.39 15.24
CA PRO A 114 2.64 24.94 16.31
C PRO A 114 1.60 23.96 16.85
N GLN A 115 1.26 22.90 16.09
CA GLN A 115 0.39 21.81 16.55
C GLN A 115 1.04 20.86 17.58
N GLN A 116 2.35 20.95 17.84
CA GLN A 116 3.05 20.09 18.81
C GLN A 116 3.08 20.71 20.20
N ASN A 117 2.95 19.86 21.23
CA ASN A 117 3.12 20.28 22.63
C ASN A 117 4.59 20.17 23.05
N TYR A 118 5.15 21.28 23.53
CA TYR A 118 6.54 21.35 24.02
C TYR A 118 6.85 20.34 25.12
N ALA A 119 5.99 20.20 26.12
CA ALA A 119 6.25 19.33 27.27
C ALA A 119 6.31 17.85 26.86
N ASP A 120 5.40 17.43 25.98
CA ASP A 120 5.37 16.06 25.46
C ASP A 120 6.56 15.79 24.53
N LEU A 121 6.91 16.75 23.68
CA LEU A 121 8.04 16.63 22.77
C LEU A 121 9.36 16.53 23.53
N LEU A 122 9.57 17.39 24.53
CA LEU A 122 10.77 17.34 25.38
C LEU A 122 10.89 15.99 26.08
N LYS A 123 9.80 15.48 26.66
CA LYS A 123 9.79 14.15 27.31
C LYS A 123 10.16 13.04 26.33
N ARG A 124 9.70 13.12 25.08
CA ARG A 124 10.00 12.15 24.01
C ARG A 124 11.45 12.27 23.55
N LEU A 125 11.97 13.48 23.39
CA LEU A 125 13.37 13.72 22.99
C LEU A 125 14.37 13.37 24.09
N SER A 126 14.01 13.51 25.36
CA SER A 126 14.85 13.11 26.49
C SER A 126 14.77 11.61 26.82
N SER A 127 13.98 10.82 26.07
CA SER A 127 13.78 9.39 26.39
C SER A 127 14.95 8.48 25.98
N GLY A 128 15.96 8.99 25.26
CA GLY A 128 17.12 8.21 24.80
C GLY A 128 16.81 7.11 23.78
N LYS A 129 15.65 7.18 23.10
CA LYS A 129 15.23 6.19 22.09
C LYS A 129 15.87 6.48 20.72
N ALA A 130 16.25 5.43 20.01
CA ALA A 130 16.78 5.54 18.64
C ALA A 130 15.78 6.14 17.64
N PHE A 131 14.49 6.00 17.92
CA PHE A 131 13.44 6.46 17.03
C PHE A 131 12.32 7.11 17.84
N VAL A 132 12.11 8.40 17.60
CA VAL A 132 11.07 9.21 18.21
C VAL A 132 10.33 9.93 17.09
N TRP A 133 9.09 9.54 16.82
CA TRP A 133 8.23 10.32 15.93
C TRP A 133 8.16 11.76 16.43
N ILE A 134 8.27 12.75 15.55
CA ILE A 134 7.98 14.14 15.89
C ILE A 134 6.63 14.49 15.25
N GLN A 135 6.56 14.44 13.93
CA GLN A 135 5.37 14.75 13.17
C GLN A 135 5.35 13.98 11.85
N ARG A 136 4.20 13.37 11.52
CA ARG A 136 3.98 12.77 10.21
C ARG A 136 3.47 13.81 9.21
N TYR A 137 3.79 13.62 7.93
CA TYR A 137 3.27 14.42 6.82
C TYR A 137 3.58 15.92 6.91
N VAL A 138 4.86 16.26 7.07
CA VAL A 138 5.30 17.66 7.01
C VAL A 138 5.26 18.17 5.57
N THR A 139 4.88 19.44 5.43
CA THR A 139 4.92 20.11 4.12
C THR A 139 6.36 20.32 3.65
N PRO A 140 6.64 20.43 2.35
CA PRO A 140 7.99 20.70 1.85
C PRO A 140 8.63 21.96 2.46
N LYS A 141 7.82 22.98 2.74
CA LYS A 141 8.28 24.20 3.42
C LYS A 141 8.71 23.95 4.86
N GLN A 142 7.97 23.11 5.59
CA GLN A 142 8.32 22.71 6.95
C GLN A 142 9.53 21.79 6.96
N GLU A 143 9.60 20.81 6.05
CA GLU A 143 10.76 19.94 5.89
C GLU A 143 12.04 20.76 5.68
N TYR A 144 12.01 21.73 4.77
CA TYR A 144 13.15 22.62 4.55
C TYR A 144 13.52 23.41 5.81
N ALA A 145 12.55 24.00 6.50
CA ALA A 145 12.80 24.79 7.72
C ALA A 145 13.37 23.94 8.85
N ILE A 146 12.89 22.71 9.02
CA ILE A 146 13.39 21.76 10.01
C ILE A 146 14.80 21.29 9.65
N ASN A 147 15.05 20.97 8.38
CA ASN A 147 16.38 20.57 7.91
C ASN A 147 17.40 21.71 8.05
N ALA A 148 16.95 22.96 7.89
CA ALA A 148 17.78 24.15 8.07
C ALA A 148 18.23 24.39 9.52
N LEU A 149 17.64 23.71 10.52
CA LEU A 149 18.14 23.71 11.90
C LEU A 149 19.53 23.06 12.02
N GLY A 150 19.88 22.18 11.09
CA GLY A 150 21.19 21.53 11.05
C GLY A 150 21.46 20.55 12.19
N ASP A 151 20.42 20.07 12.87
CA ASP A 151 20.57 19.09 13.96
C ASP A 151 20.70 17.67 13.37
N PRO A 152 21.83 16.96 13.61
CA PRO A 152 22.07 15.64 13.06
C PRO A 152 21.13 14.56 13.61
N ALA A 153 20.46 14.82 14.74
CA ALA A 153 19.49 13.89 15.31
C ALA A 153 18.18 13.84 14.51
N ILE A 154 17.86 14.89 13.75
CA ILE A 154 16.62 14.95 12.95
C ILE A 154 16.81 14.19 11.65
N ARG A 155 15.83 13.34 11.34
CA ARG A 155 15.78 12.56 10.11
C ARG A 155 14.37 12.57 9.53
N PHE A 156 14.31 12.33 8.23
CA PHE A 156 13.06 12.28 7.47
C PHE A 156 12.85 10.88 6.92
N GLN A 157 11.63 10.40 7.04
CA GLN A 157 11.16 9.18 6.40
C GLN A 157 10.23 9.59 5.26
N GLN A 158 10.49 9.10 4.06
CA GLN A 158 9.60 9.32 2.92
C GLN A 158 8.34 8.48 3.10
N GLU A 159 7.19 9.13 3.08
CA GLU A 159 5.86 8.55 3.20
C GLU A 159 4.96 9.08 2.09
N GLN A 160 3.75 8.54 2.01
CA GLN A 160 2.70 9.09 1.16
C GLN A 160 1.46 9.36 1.98
N LYS A 161 0.86 10.53 1.80
CA LYS A 161 -0.41 10.87 2.42
C LYS A 161 -1.53 10.77 1.39
N ARG A 162 -2.56 10.01 1.72
CA ARG A 162 -3.80 9.95 0.92
C ARG A 162 -4.65 11.19 1.19
N ILE A 163 -5.05 11.88 0.13
CA ILE A 163 -5.84 13.12 0.17
C ILE A 163 -7.10 12.94 -0.68
N TYR A 164 -8.23 13.43 -0.17
CA TYR A 164 -9.54 13.42 -0.83
C TYR A 164 -9.98 14.88 -1.08
N PRO A 165 -9.79 15.42 -2.31
CA PRO A 165 -9.99 16.85 -2.59
C PRO A 165 -11.40 17.37 -2.26
N ASP A 166 -12.43 16.59 -2.59
CA ASP A 166 -13.84 16.97 -2.37
C ASP A 166 -14.40 16.54 -1.00
N ALA A 167 -13.52 16.10 -0.09
CA ALA A 167 -13.85 15.69 1.28
C ALA A 167 -15.09 14.77 1.35
N ASN A 168 -16.18 15.26 1.94
CA ASN A 168 -17.39 14.49 2.23
C ASN A 168 -18.18 14.04 0.99
N LEU A 169 -17.95 14.64 -0.18
CA LEU A 169 -18.83 14.50 -1.35
C LEU A 169 -19.18 13.05 -1.70
N ALA A 170 -18.21 12.14 -1.61
CA ALA A 170 -18.37 10.72 -1.91
C ALA A 170 -17.69 9.82 -0.87
N ALA A 171 -17.59 10.28 0.38
CA ALA A 171 -16.81 9.65 1.44
C ALA A 171 -17.22 8.19 1.71
N GLN A 172 -18.51 7.87 1.76
CA GLN A 172 -18.96 6.49 2.00
C GLN A 172 -18.78 5.56 0.79
N VAL A 173 -18.71 6.12 -0.42
CA VAL A 173 -18.48 5.34 -1.64
C VAL A 173 -16.99 5.06 -1.80
N ILE A 174 -16.16 6.11 -1.76
CA ILE A 174 -14.71 6.01 -1.88
C ILE A 174 -14.14 5.25 -0.68
N GLY A 175 -14.58 5.59 0.52
CA GLY A 175 -14.01 5.14 1.77
C GLY A 175 -12.78 5.95 2.17
N TYR A 176 -11.90 5.33 2.96
CA TYR A 176 -10.68 5.94 3.47
C TYR A 176 -9.57 4.92 3.68
N THR A 177 -8.37 5.40 3.95
CA THR A 177 -7.18 4.59 4.26
C THR A 177 -6.76 4.75 5.72
N ASP A 178 -6.00 3.77 6.23
CA ASP A 178 -5.30 3.90 7.51
C ASP A 178 -4.02 4.73 7.38
N VAL A 179 -3.29 4.83 8.50
CA VAL A 179 -2.01 5.52 8.61
C VAL A 179 -0.86 4.83 7.86
N ASP A 180 -1.04 3.57 7.47
CA ASP A 180 -0.07 2.77 6.73
C ASP A 180 -0.40 2.73 5.23
N GLY A 181 -1.48 3.39 4.80
CA GLY A 181 -1.92 3.48 3.41
C GLY A 181 -2.81 2.31 2.93
N ASN A 182 -3.27 1.45 3.83
CA ASN A 182 -4.22 0.38 3.50
C ASN A 182 -5.65 0.92 3.46
N GLY A 183 -6.41 0.55 2.44
CA GLY A 183 -7.83 0.88 2.34
C GLY A 183 -8.68 0.13 3.37
N ILE A 184 -9.47 0.88 4.16
CA ILE A 184 -10.26 0.34 5.28
C ILE A 184 -11.74 0.20 4.93
N ALA A 185 -12.27 1.10 4.09
CA ALA A 185 -13.68 1.12 3.70
C ALA A 185 -13.86 1.38 2.19
N GLY A 186 -15.07 1.15 1.68
CA GLY A 186 -15.48 1.52 0.33
C GLY A 186 -14.61 0.94 -0.80
N ILE A 187 -14.50 1.73 -1.87
CA ILE A 187 -13.64 1.47 -3.03
C ILE A 187 -12.17 1.32 -2.62
N GLU A 188 -11.69 2.10 -1.66
CA GLU A 188 -10.30 2.03 -1.15
C GLU A 188 -9.99 0.63 -0.61
N LYS A 189 -10.91 0.01 0.15
CA LYS A 189 -10.77 -1.36 0.65
C LYS A 189 -10.85 -2.39 -0.47
N PHE A 190 -11.86 -2.29 -1.32
CA PHE A 190 -12.12 -3.30 -2.35
C PHE A 190 -10.97 -3.37 -3.36
N PHE A 191 -10.46 -2.22 -3.82
CA PHE A 191 -9.36 -2.15 -4.77
C PHE A 191 -7.98 -2.00 -4.11
N ASN A 192 -7.85 -2.26 -2.80
CA ASN A 192 -6.61 -2.00 -2.08
C ASN A 192 -5.35 -2.58 -2.76
N LYS A 193 -5.42 -3.83 -3.21
CA LYS A 193 -4.29 -4.50 -3.90
C LYS A 193 -3.89 -3.78 -5.20
N ARG A 194 -4.89 -3.38 -6.01
CA ARG A 194 -4.65 -2.64 -7.27
C ARG A 194 -4.11 -1.25 -6.99
N LEU A 195 -4.67 -0.56 -6.00
CA LEU A 195 -4.28 0.79 -5.66
C LEU A 195 -2.85 0.84 -5.10
N ILE A 196 -2.46 -0.11 -4.25
CA ILE A 196 -1.08 -0.22 -3.72
C ILE A 196 -0.07 -0.55 -4.82
N ALA A 197 -0.44 -1.36 -5.82
CA ALA A 197 0.44 -1.64 -6.96
C ALA A 197 0.78 -0.40 -7.80
N GLY A 198 0.03 0.70 -7.62
CA GLY A 198 0.23 1.95 -8.34
C GLY A 198 -0.20 1.88 -9.81
N GLY A 199 0.33 2.80 -10.61
CA GLY A 199 0.07 2.88 -12.04
C GLY A 199 -1.14 3.75 -12.40
N ALA A 200 -1.89 3.33 -13.43
CA ALA A 200 -2.96 4.14 -14.00
C ALA A 200 -4.10 4.40 -13.00
N PRO A 201 -4.74 5.59 -13.03
CA PRO A 201 -5.84 5.91 -12.15
C PRO A 201 -7.00 4.90 -12.25
N LEU A 202 -7.62 4.60 -11.11
CA LEU A 202 -8.88 3.87 -11.04
C LEU A 202 -10.02 4.82 -11.41
N ARG A 203 -10.58 4.64 -12.60
CA ARG A 203 -11.76 5.38 -13.07
C ARG A 203 -13.04 4.74 -12.54
N LEU A 204 -13.86 5.53 -11.85
CA LEU A 204 -15.17 5.13 -11.36
C LEU A 204 -16.27 5.52 -12.36
N THR A 205 -17.45 4.94 -12.20
CA THR A 205 -18.67 5.29 -12.94
C THR A 205 -19.34 6.56 -12.41
N LEU A 206 -18.97 6.99 -11.20
CA LEU A 206 -19.50 8.19 -10.55
C LEU A 206 -19.27 9.44 -11.40
N ASP A 207 -20.24 10.34 -11.39
CA ASP A 207 -20.12 11.71 -11.88
C ASP A 207 -20.17 12.68 -10.71
N MET A 208 -19.09 13.45 -10.49
CA MET A 208 -19.01 14.37 -9.35
C MET A 208 -20.09 15.45 -9.37
N ARG A 209 -20.57 15.86 -10.55
CA ARG A 209 -21.58 16.91 -10.68
C ARG A 209 -22.93 16.40 -10.20
N VAL A 210 -23.30 15.19 -10.63
CA VAL A 210 -24.54 14.52 -10.21
C VAL A 210 -24.47 14.19 -8.71
N GLN A 211 -23.33 13.67 -8.24
CA GLN A 211 -23.07 13.41 -6.83
C GLN A 211 -23.27 14.67 -5.96
N TYR A 212 -22.75 15.82 -6.41
CA TYR A 212 -22.87 17.09 -5.71
C TYR A 212 -24.32 17.57 -5.61
N ILE A 213 -25.03 17.61 -6.74
CA ILE A 213 -26.44 18.04 -6.78
C ILE A 213 -27.28 17.14 -5.87
N MET A 214 -27.11 15.83 -5.99
CA MET A 214 -27.81 14.85 -5.17
C MET A 214 -27.57 15.07 -3.67
N ARG A 215 -26.31 15.23 -3.26
CA ARG A 215 -25.95 15.47 -1.86
C ARG A 215 -26.51 16.79 -1.35
N HIS A 216 -26.42 17.84 -2.15
CA HIS A 216 -26.94 19.16 -1.81
C HIS A 216 -28.44 19.12 -1.54
N ASP A 217 -29.21 18.58 -2.48
CA ASP A 217 -30.67 18.52 -2.40
C ASP A 217 -31.13 17.57 -1.29
N LEU A 218 -30.48 16.42 -1.13
CA LEU A 218 -30.79 15.47 -0.05
C LEU A 218 -30.50 16.08 1.33
N SER A 219 -29.39 16.80 1.48
CA SER A 219 -29.08 17.51 2.73
C SER A 219 -30.09 18.61 3.02
N ALA A 220 -30.53 19.35 2.00
CA ALA A 220 -31.58 20.36 2.13
C ALA A 220 -32.93 19.72 2.52
N ALA A 221 -33.28 18.57 1.95
CA ALA A 221 -34.47 17.82 2.30
C ALA A 221 -34.43 17.32 3.75
N ILE A 222 -33.32 16.71 4.20
CA ILE A 222 -33.15 16.26 5.59
C ILE A 222 -33.38 17.41 6.56
N LYS A 223 -32.78 18.58 6.29
CA LYS A 223 -32.97 19.79 7.12
C LYS A 223 -34.41 20.27 7.10
N LYS A 224 -35.04 20.36 5.93
CA LYS A 224 -36.41 20.85 5.75
C LYS A 224 -37.44 19.98 6.47
N PHE A 225 -37.25 18.66 6.44
CA PHE A 225 -38.19 17.70 7.00
C PHE A 225 -37.79 17.20 8.39
N HIS A 226 -36.69 17.71 8.96
CA HIS A 226 -36.12 17.22 10.22
C HIS A 226 -35.94 15.69 10.22
N ALA A 227 -35.51 15.14 9.08
CA ALA A 227 -35.25 13.71 8.96
C ALA A 227 -33.97 13.33 9.73
N LEU A 228 -33.88 12.07 10.17
CA LEU A 228 -32.70 11.56 10.86
C LEU A 228 -31.55 11.27 9.88
N ASP A 229 -31.88 10.68 8.74
CA ASP A 229 -30.94 10.31 7.70
C ASP A 229 -31.58 10.40 6.30
N GLY A 230 -30.76 10.16 5.28
CA GLY A 230 -31.24 10.12 3.91
C GLY A 230 -30.29 9.38 3.00
N ILE A 231 -30.85 8.74 1.99
CA ILE A 231 -30.12 7.96 0.98
C ILE A 231 -30.58 8.45 -0.38
N GLY A 232 -29.67 8.46 -1.34
CA GLY A 232 -30.13 8.24 -2.70
C GLY A 232 -29.08 7.66 -3.63
N LEU A 233 -29.61 7.07 -4.70
CA LEU A 233 -28.88 6.38 -5.73
C LEU A 233 -29.35 6.87 -7.10
N VAL A 234 -28.42 7.18 -8.00
CA VAL A 234 -28.68 7.42 -9.41
C VAL A 234 -27.89 6.39 -10.20
N MET A 235 -28.58 5.63 -11.05
CA MET A 235 -27.99 4.64 -11.92
C MET A 235 -28.44 4.84 -13.35
N ASP A 236 -27.56 4.50 -14.28
CA ASP A 236 -27.90 4.35 -15.69
C ASP A 236 -28.69 3.04 -15.88
N ALA A 237 -29.89 3.12 -16.45
CA ALA A 237 -30.82 1.99 -16.54
C ALA A 237 -30.41 0.95 -17.60
N ASP A 238 -29.65 1.36 -18.62
CA ASP A 238 -29.24 0.51 -19.73
C ASP A 238 -27.94 -0.23 -19.41
N THR A 239 -27.01 0.45 -18.73
CA THR A 239 -25.65 -0.07 -18.44
C THR A 239 -25.49 -0.59 -17.01
N GLY A 240 -26.37 -0.18 -16.08
CA GLY A 240 -26.26 -0.48 -14.66
C GLY A 240 -25.17 0.31 -13.94
N GLU A 241 -24.52 1.28 -14.60
CA GLU A 241 -23.50 2.12 -13.98
C GLU A 241 -24.09 3.01 -12.88
N VAL A 242 -23.48 3.01 -11.70
CA VAL A 242 -23.86 3.92 -10.61
C VAL A 242 -23.23 5.29 -10.88
N VAL A 243 -24.07 6.29 -11.13
CA VAL A 243 -23.68 7.66 -11.46
C VAL A 243 -23.53 8.52 -10.21
N ALA A 244 -24.38 8.31 -9.20
CA ALA A 244 -24.26 8.95 -7.90
C ALA A 244 -24.80 8.03 -6.79
N MET A 245 -24.19 8.09 -5.61
CA MET A 245 -24.64 7.38 -4.42
C MET A 245 -24.31 8.22 -3.19
N VAL A 246 -25.34 8.65 -2.47
CA VAL A 246 -25.22 9.50 -1.28
C VAL A 246 -25.85 8.79 -0.08
N SER A 247 -25.14 8.84 1.05
CA SER A 247 -25.62 8.39 2.36
C SER A 247 -25.37 9.53 3.34
N LEU A 248 -26.41 10.04 3.98
CA LEU A 248 -26.33 11.10 4.99
C LEU A 248 -26.82 10.56 6.35
N PRO A 249 -26.23 10.99 7.47
CA PRO A 249 -25.11 11.94 7.60
C PRO A 249 -23.78 11.38 7.04
N ASP A 250 -22.88 12.28 6.65
CA ASP A 250 -21.58 11.94 6.07
C ASP A 250 -20.39 12.53 6.83
N PHE A 251 -19.18 12.19 6.40
CA PHE A 251 -17.94 12.57 7.08
C PHE A 251 -16.84 12.99 6.11
N ASP A 252 -15.84 13.70 6.61
CA ASP A 252 -14.62 14.01 5.86
C ASP A 252 -13.61 12.86 5.95
N PRO A 253 -13.27 12.18 4.85
CA PRO A 253 -12.30 11.09 4.84
C PRO A 253 -10.85 11.56 5.07
N ASN A 254 -10.58 12.87 5.04
CA ASN A 254 -9.29 13.42 5.48
C ASN A 254 -9.19 13.50 7.02
N HIS A 255 -10.32 13.48 7.73
CA HIS A 255 -10.41 13.62 9.19
C HIS A 255 -11.29 12.50 9.81
N VAL A 256 -11.00 11.25 9.43
CA VAL A 256 -11.77 10.06 9.85
C VAL A 256 -11.89 9.90 11.37
N GLY A 257 -10.92 10.44 12.14
CA GLY A 257 -10.91 10.38 13.61
C GLY A 257 -12.10 11.09 14.26
N ASP A 258 -12.63 12.13 13.62
CA ASP A 258 -13.70 12.97 14.17
C ASP A 258 -15.09 12.38 13.90
N ALA A 259 -15.17 11.44 12.97
CA ALA A 259 -16.42 10.89 12.48
C ALA A 259 -16.93 9.72 13.33
N THR A 260 -18.23 9.75 13.60
CA THR A 260 -18.97 8.71 14.32
C THR A 260 -19.12 7.43 13.47
N GLY A 261 -19.47 6.32 14.13
CA GLY A 261 -19.78 5.08 13.42
C GLY A 261 -20.98 5.21 12.47
N ASP A 262 -21.93 6.09 12.81
CA ASP A 262 -23.14 6.34 12.05
C ASP A 262 -22.87 7.14 10.76
N GLU A 263 -22.00 8.14 10.80
CA GLU A 263 -21.59 8.91 9.62
C GLU A 263 -20.76 8.06 8.64
N LYS A 264 -19.95 7.14 9.19
CA LYS A 264 -19.15 6.18 8.40
C LYS A 264 -20.01 5.10 7.74
N PHE A 265 -21.23 4.87 8.23
CA PHE A 265 -22.08 3.80 7.77
C PHE A 265 -22.68 4.13 6.39
N ASN A 266 -22.37 3.31 5.39
CA ASN A 266 -22.96 3.43 4.07
C ASN A 266 -24.36 2.80 4.05
N ARG A 267 -25.37 3.64 4.27
CA ARG A 267 -26.78 3.21 4.31
C ARG A 267 -27.28 2.68 2.97
N ALA A 268 -26.74 3.18 1.85
CA ALA A 268 -27.16 2.75 0.51
C ALA A 268 -26.80 1.30 0.19
N THR A 269 -25.72 0.78 0.78
CA THR A 269 -25.22 -0.57 0.48
C THR A 269 -25.31 -1.54 1.66
N LEU A 270 -25.30 -1.04 2.90
CA LEU A 270 -25.32 -1.86 4.11
C LEU A 270 -26.65 -1.77 4.87
N GLY A 271 -27.48 -0.74 4.60
CA GLY A 271 -28.76 -0.57 5.27
C GLY A 271 -29.81 -1.56 4.78
N VAL A 272 -30.66 -2.02 5.69
CA VAL A 272 -31.80 -2.90 5.40
C VAL A 272 -33.07 -2.14 5.71
N TYR A 273 -33.95 -2.04 4.72
CA TYR A 273 -35.19 -1.27 4.80
C TYR A 273 -36.36 -2.05 4.22
N GLU A 274 -37.55 -1.81 4.77
CA GLU A 274 -38.78 -2.31 4.17
C GLU A 274 -39.13 -1.50 2.92
N MET A 275 -39.28 -2.18 1.79
CA MET A 275 -39.53 -1.53 0.50
C MET A 275 -40.92 -0.87 0.39
N GLY A 276 -41.89 -1.32 1.20
CA GLY A 276 -43.26 -0.80 1.21
C GLY A 276 -43.89 -0.81 -0.18
N SER A 277 -44.57 0.28 -0.55
CA SER A 277 -45.30 0.37 -1.81
C SER A 277 -44.41 0.35 -3.07
N THR A 278 -43.10 0.58 -2.96
CA THR A 278 -42.19 0.49 -4.12
C THR A 278 -42.12 -0.95 -4.67
N PHE A 279 -42.35 -1.95 -3.82
CA PHE A 279 -42.34 -3.36 -4.20
C PHE A 279 -43.54 -3.78 -5.04
N LYS A 280 -44.66 -3.04 -4.99
CA LYS A 280 -45.89 -3.36 -5.74
C LYS A 280 -45.65 -3.44 -7.24
N THR A 281 -44.67 -2.70 -7.76
CA THR A 281 -44.25 -2.74 -9.16
C THR A 281 -43.84 -4.15 -9.58
N PHE A 282 -43.10 -4.86 -8.72
CA PHE A 282 -42.70 -6.25 -8.97
C PHE A 282 -43.89 -7.21 -8.82
N SER A 283 -44.79 -6.99 -7.86
CA SER A 283 -45.99 -7.80 -7.71
C SER A 283 -46.90 -7.73 -8.94
N ILE A 284 -47.07 -6.53 -9.51
CA ILE A 284 -47.85 -6.33 -10.74
C ILE A 284 -47.15 -6.98 -11.93
N ALA A 285 -45.83 -6.77 -12.07
CA ALA A 285 -45.05 -7.40 -13.13
C ALA A 285 -45.13 -8.94 -13.07
N ALA A 286 -45.06 -9.51 -11.86
CA ALA A 286 -45.22 -10.94 -11.65
C ALA A 286 -46.62 -11.43 -12.05
N GLY A 287 -47.67 -10.69 -11.68
CA GLY A 287 -49.04 -10.99 -12.09
C GLY A 287 -49.22 -10.97 -13.61
N LEU A 288 -48.74 -9.91 -14.28
CA LEU A 288 -48.77 -9.82 -15.75
C LEU A 288 -47.97 -10.93 -16.43
N ASN A 289 -46.85 -11.35 -15.83
CA ASN A 289 -46.02 -12.43 -16.34
C ASN A 289 -46.63 -13.83 -16.11
N SER A 290 -47.47 -14.00 -15.09
CA SER A 290 -48.12 -15.28 -14.79
C SER A 290 -49.36 -15.58 -15.66
N GLY A 291 -49.85 -14.60 -16.44
CA GLY A 291 -51.09 -14.69 -17.22
C GLY A 291 -52.32 -14.27 -16.42
#